data_AF-A0A285UR77-F1
#
_entry.id   AF-A0A285UR77-F1
#
_cell.length_a   1.000
_cell.length_b   1.000
_cell.length_c   1.000
_cell.angle_alpha   90.00
_cell.angle_beta   90.00
_cell.angle_gamma   90.00
#
_symmetry.space_group_name_H-M   'P 1'
#
loop_
_entity.id
_entity.type
_entity.pdbx_description
1 polymer ?
#
loop_
_entity_poly.entity_id
_entity_poly.type
_entity_poly.pdbx_seq_one_letter_code
_entity_poly.pdbx_strand_id
1 'polypeptide(L)'
;MSENKYKKKLIEVAIPLEAINAASVREKSIRHGHPSTLHLWWARRPLAACRAVLFAQLVDDPSSDPKNFPTPEAQEAERKRLFAIIEDLVKWENSTNEEVLERARAEIRRSCGGELPPVYDPFSGGGSIPLEAQRLGLPAYGSDLNPVAVMIGKAMIEIPPKFKDRQPIHPGAKDRQFYRNAEGLAEDVKYYGEWMRERALERLAHLYPEVDLPTEYGGGKATVAAWMRIPMKPAIDSETKPATHSDFIPASIPI
;
A
#
# COMPACT_ATOMS: atom_id res chain seq x y z
N MET A 1 -35.84 -24.75 -11.17
CA MET A 1 -34.74 -23.82 -11.48
C MET A 1 -35.28 -22.43 -11.25
N SER A 2 -34.91 -21.75 -10.16
CA SER A 2 -35.28 -20.35 -9.97
C SER A 2 -34.60 -19.54 -11.07
N GLU A 3 -35.37 -18.81 -11.88
CA GLU A 3 -34.83 -17.79 -12.78
C GLU A 3 -33.91 -16.89 -11.95
N ASN A 4 -32.60 -16.94 -12.24
CA ASN A 4 -31.65 -16.04 -11.62
C ASN A 4 -31.86 -14.67 -12.25
N LYS A 5 -32.88 -13.95 -11.77
CA LYS A 5 -33.21 -12.62 -12.24
C LYS A 5 -32.03 -11.72 -11.91
N TYR A 6 -31.40 -11.23 -12.96
CA TYR A 6 -30.26 -10.32 -12.86
C TYR A 6 -30.56 -9.17 -11.89
N LYS A 7 -29.68 -8.99 -10.91
CA LYS A 7 -29.71 -7.86 -10.00
C LYS A 7 -28.66 -6.85 -10.44
N LYS A 8 -29.13 -5.67 -10.81
CA LYS A 8 -28.28 -4.54 -11.17
C LYS A 8 -27.46 -4.12 -9.95
N LYS A 9 -26.16 -3.92 -10.15
CA LYS A 9 -25.18 -3.50 -9.15
C LYS A 9 -25.04 -1.99 -9.12
N LEU A 10 -24.55 -1.47 -7.99
CA LEU A 10 -24.38 -0.04 -7.77
C LEU A 10 -23.46 0.59 -8.84
N ILE A 11 -22.39 -0.11 -9.23
CA ILE A 11 -21.43 0.34 -10.25
C ILE A 11 -22.07 0.56 -11.64
N GLU A 12 -23.19 -0.09 -11.94
CA GLU A 12 -23.89 0.05 -13.22
C GLU A 12 -24.83 1.26 -13.27
N VAL A 13 -25.09 1.89 -12.11
CA VAL A 13 -26.01 3.03 -12.00
C VAL A 13 -25.22 4.30 -11.70
N ALA A 14 -24.61 4.36 -10.52
CA ALA A 14 -23.88 5.53 -10.06
C ALA A 14 -23.03 5.17 -8.83
N ILE A 15 -21.92 5.88 -8.66
CA ILE A 15 -21.04 5.85 -7.49
C ILE A 15 -20.55 7.29 -7.23
N PRO A 16 -20.16 7.65 -5.98
CA PRO A 16 -19.74 9.01 -5.66
C PRO A 16 -18.34 9.32 -6.21
N LEU A 17 -18.26 9.59 -7.52
CA LEU A 17 -17.01 9.76 -8.27
C LEU A 17 -16.17 10.91 -7.74
N GLU A 18 -16.78 12.02 -7.32
CA GLU A 18 -16.11 13.18 -6.77
C GLU A 18 -15.29 12.80 -5.53
N ALA A 19 -15.90 12.05 -4.59
CA ALA A 19 -15.24 11.58 -3.38
C ALA A 19 -14.13 10.57 -3.68
N ILE A 20 -14.38 9.61 -4.58
CA ILE A 20 -13.39 8.60 -5.00
C ILE A 20 -12.17 9.28 -5.65
N ASN A 21 -12.40 10.25 -6.54
CA ASN A 21 -11.34 10.97 -7.24
C ASN A 21 -10.53 11.84 -6.28
N ALA A 22 -11.19 12.59 -5.39
CA ALA A 22 -10.51 13.41 -4.39
C ALA A 22 -9.62 12.55 -3.47
N ALA A 23 -10.13 11.42 -2.99
CA ALA A 23 -9.37 10.48 -2.16
C ALA A 23 -8.18 9.87 -2.93
N SER A 24 -8.38 9.48 -4.19
CA SER A 24 -7.33 8.89 -5.03
C SER A 24 -6.21 9.88 -5.35
N VAL A 25 -6.52 11.17 -5.51
CA VAL A 25 -5.50 12.22 -5.66
C VAL A 25 -4.72 12.41 -4.37
N ARG A 26 -5.42 12.51 -3.23
CA ARG A 26 -4.84 12.67 -1.90
C ARG A 26 -3.90 11.52 -1.53
N GLU A 27 -4.25 10.28 -1.89
CA GLU A 27 -3.45 9.09 -1.59
C GLU A 27 -1.99 9.19 -2.10
N LYS A 28 -1.76 9.88 -3.23
CA LYS A 28 -0.43 10.01 -3.84
C LYS A 28 0.60 10.71 -2.96
N SER A 29 0.16 11.60 -2.06
CA SER A 29 1.04 12.34 -1.14
C SER A 29 1.25 11.62 0.19
N ILE A 30 0.59 10.49 0.43
CA ILE A 30 0.70 9.75 1.68
C ILE A 30 2.02 8.97 1.70
N ARG A 31 2.75 9.12 2.81
CA ARG A 31 4.08 8.50 3.01
C ARG A 31 4.11 7.56 4.21
N HIS A 32 3.21 7.72 5.18
CA HIS A 32 3.18 6.83 6.33
C HIS A 32 2.12 5.74 6.16
N GLY A 33 2.48 4.49 6.41
CA GLY A 33 1.59 3.32 6.36
C GLY A 33 1.07 2.94 4.96
N HIS A 34 1.32 3.74 3.93
CA HIS A 34 0.90 3.44 2.57
C HIS A 34 1.77 2.35 1.94
N PRO A 35 1.22 1.31 1.29
CA PRO A 35 2.01 0.22 0.73
C PRO A 35 3.09 0.62 -0.29
N SER A 36 3.01 1.81 -0.88
CA SER A 36 4.06 2.34 -1.76
C SER A 36 5.39 2.58 -1.04
N THR A 37 5.40 2.69 0.29
CA THR A 37 6.63 2.87 1.05
C THR A 37 7.32 1.56 1.42
N LEU A 38 6.62 0.43 1.28
CA LEU A 38 7.26 -0.89 1.29
C LEU A 38 8.06 -1.10 -0.01
N HIS A 39 7.44 -0.82 -1.15
CA HIS A 39 8.10 -0.83 -2.46
C HIS A 39 7.34 0.04 -3.46
N LEU A 40 8.08 0.85 -4.23
CA LEU A 40 7.49 1.64 -5.31
C LEU A 40 7.10 0.74 -6.48
N TRP A 41 5.83 0.75 -6.88
CA TRP A 41 5.35 0.05 -8.06
C TRP A 41 4.75 1.07 -9.03
N TRP A 42 5.29 1.10 -10.25
CA TRP A 42 5.00 2.16 -11.24
C TRP A 42 3.55 2.20 -11.72
N ALA A 43 2.81 1.09 -11.62
CA ALA A 43 1.42 0.99 -12.08
C ALA A 43 0.44 0.69 -10.94
N ARG A 44 0.73 1.16 -9.71
CA ARG A 44 -0.15 0.90 -8.56
C ARG A 44 -1.47 1.66 -8.71
N ARG A 45 -2.59 0.93 -8.70
CA ARG A 45 -3.94 1.51 -8.69
C ARG A 45 -4.23 2.15 -7.33
N PRO A 46 -4.92 3.31 -7.28
CA PRO A 46 -5.30 3.92 -6.01
C PRO A 46 -6.15 2.97 -5.16
N LEU A 47 -5.77 2.80 -3.88
CA LEU A 47 -6.46 1.91 -2.96
C LEU A 47 -7.90 2.38 -2.71
N ALA A 48 -8.11 3.69 -2.60
CA ALA A 48 -9.44 4.29 -2.50
C ALA A 48 -10.36 3.84 -3.66
N ALA A 49 -9.88 3.94 -4.90
CA ALA A 49 -10.64 3.53 -6.08
C ALA A 49 -10.90 2.01 -6.10
N CYS A 50 -9.87 1.19 -5.81
CA CYS A 50 -10.03 -0.26 -5.73
C CYS A 50 -11.11 -0.67 -4.71
N ARG A 51 -11.08 -0.07 -3.51
CA ARG A 51 -12.06 -0.33 -2.44
C ARG A 51 -13.49 0.04 -2.85
N ALA A 52 -13.67 1.23 -3.45
CA ALA A 52 -14.97 1.69 -3.91
C ALA A 52 -15.55 0.79 -5.03
N VAL A 53 -14.73 0.41 -6.01
CA VAL A 53 -15.14 -0.46 -7.12
C VAL A 53 -15.46 -1.88 -6.65
N LEU A 54 -14.69 -2.43 -5.69
CA LEU A 54 -14.97 -3.73 -5.08
C LEU A 54 -16.29 -3.73 -4.30
N PHE A 55 -16.60 -2.65 -3.58
CA PHE A 55 -17.88 -2.52 -2.91
C PHE A 55 -19.02 -2.39 -3.94
N ALA A 56 -18.91 -1.46 -4.89
CA ALA A 56 -19.98 -1.14 -5.83
C ALA A 56 -20.30 -2.24 -6.84
N GLN A 57 -19.35 -3.14 -7.15
CA GLN A 57 -19.60 -4.29 -8.02
C GLN A 57 -20.36 -5.43 -7.32
N LEU A 58 -20.28 -5.51 -5.99
CA LEU A 58 -20.90 -6.59 -5.21
C LEU A 58 -22.26 -6.18 -4.65
N VAL A 59 -22.40 -4.91 -4.27
CA VAL A 59 -23.63 -4.37 -3.69
C VAL A 59 -24.69 -4.13 -4.77
N ASP A 60 -25.89 -4.67 -4.53
CA ASP A 60 -27.05 -4.50 -5.40
C ASP A 60 -27.53 -3.03 -5.36
N ASP A 61 -27.87 -2.45 -6.52
CA ASP A 61 -28.59 -1.17 -6.55
C ASP A 61 -30.03 -1.37 -6.01
N PRO A 62 -30.58 -0.40 -5.26
CA PRO A 62 -31.92 -0.50 -4.68
C PRO A 62 -33.05 -0.76 -5.70
N SER A 63 -32.86 -0.40 -6.98
CA SER A 63 -33.83 -0.71 -8.05
C SER A 63 -34.00 -2.21 -8.32
N SER A 64 -33.04 -3.03 -7.87
CA SER A 64 -33.11 -4.50 -7.92
C SER A 64 -33.96 -5.12 -6.82
N ASP A 65 -34.41 -4.32 -5.84
CA ASP A 65 -35.27 -4.76 -4.75
C ASP A 65 -36.52 -3.87 -4.58
N PRO A 66 -37.47 -3.92 -5.54
CA PRO A 66 -38.69 -3.11 -5.47
C PRO A 66 -39.61 -3.45 -4.29
N LYS A 67 -39.39 -4.57 -3.60
CA LYS A 67 -40.17 -4.95 -2.41
C LYS A 67 -39.81 -4.05 -1.23
N ASN A 68 -38.53 -3.78 -1.03
CA ASN A 68 -38.05 -2.90 0.03
C ASN A 68 -37.94 -1.43 -0.43
N PHE A 69 -37.73 -1.18 -1.73
CA PHE A 69 -37.59 0.16 -2.30
C PHE A 69 -38.57 0.38 -3.48
N PRO A 70 -39.88 0.49 -3.20
CA PRO A 70 -40.92 0.51 -4.23
C PRO A 70 -40.97 1.80 -5.05
N THR A 71 -40.47 2.92 -4.54
CA THR A 71 -40.53 4.22 -5.22
C THR A 71 -39.15 4.73 -5.64
N PRO A 72 -39.05 5.57 -6.68
CA PRO A 72 -37.79 6.21 -7.07
C PRO A 72 -37.13 6.99 -5.92
N GLU A 73 -37.92 7.64 -5.07
CA GLU A 73 -37.43 8.40 -3.91
C GLU A 73 -36.82 7.47 -2.85
N ALA A 74 -37.45 6.32 -2.60
CA ALA A 74 -36.91 5.31 -1.68
C ALA A 74 -35.61 4.69 -2.21
N GLN A 75 -35.54 4.44 -3.53
CA GLN A 75 -34.32 3.95 -4.18
C GLN A 75 -33.18 4.97 -4.10
N GLU A 76 -33.49 6.25 -4.33
CA GLU A 76 -32.50 7.33 -4.24
C GLU A 76 -32.03 7.56 -2.80
N ALA A 77 -32.93 7.48 -1.81
CA ALA A 77 -32.56 7.58 -0.39
C ALA A 77 -31.62 6.46 0.03
N GLU A 78 -31.91 5.22 -0.38
CA GLU A 78 -31.03 4.07 -0.09
C GLU A 78 -29.70 4.18 -0.85
N ARG A 79 -29.73 4.63 -2.11
CA ARG A 79 -28.50 4.86 -2.89
C ARG A 79 -27.58 5.89 -2.20
N LYS A 80 -28.15 6.98 -1.67
CA LYS A 80 -27.40 7.95 -0.87
C LYS A 80 -26.79 7.34 0.40
N ARG A 81 -27.50 6.43 1.09
CA ARG A 81 -26.94 5.68 2.23
C ARG A 81 -25.75 4.82 1.80
N LEU A 82 -25.85 4.12 0.67
CA LEU A 82 -24.76 3.31 0.11
C LEU A 82 -23.57 4.19 -0.31
N PHE A 83 -23.83 5.38 -0.86
CA PHE A 83 -22.78 6.33 -1.20
C PHE A 83 -22.04 6.84 0.02
N ALA A 84 -22.73 7.13 1.12
CA ALA A 84 -22.10 7.52 2.38
C ALA A 84 -21.13 6.44 2.89
N ILE A 85 -21.45 5.15 2.69
CA ILE A 85 -20.51 4.05 3.01
C ILE A 85 -19.26 4.15 2.12
N ILE A 86 -19.40 4.36 0.82
CA ILE A 86 -18.26 4.51 -0.10
C ILE A 86 -17.42 5.74 0.28
N GLU A 87 -18.06 6.88 0.55
CA GLU A 87 -17.38 8.13 0.94
C GLU A 87 -16.55 7.97 2.22
N ASP A 88 -17.05 7.20 3.19
CA ASP A 88 -16.27 6.85 4.38
C ASP A 88 -15.16 5.84 4.08
N LEU A 89 -15.45 4.83 3.25
CA LEU A 89 -14.47 3.81 2.86
C LEU A 89 -13.28 4.42 2.15
N VAL A 90 -13.46 5.39 1.25
CA VAL A 90 -12.36 5.93 0.42
C VAL A 90 -11.39 6.81 1.20
N LYS A 91 -11.77 7.33 2.37
CA LYS A 91 -10.89 8.13 3.23
C LYS A 91 -9.73 7.27 3.74
N TRP A 92 -8.50 7.76 3.58
CA TRP A 92 -7.30 7.03 4.00
C TRP A 92 -7.30 6.70 5.50
N GLU A 93 -7.77 7.65 6.31
CA GLU A 93 -7.87 7.52 7.77
C GLU A 93 -8.74 6.34 8.19
N ASN A 94 -9.70 5.95 7.35
CA ASN A 94 -10.62 4.86 7.62
C ASN A 94 -10.14 3.51 7.06
N SER A 95 -8.96 3.45 6.43
CA SER A 95 -8.45 2.24 5.76
C SER A 95 -8.23 1.04 6.71
N THR A 96 -8.18 1.27 8.02
CA THR A 96 -8.08 0.25 9.08
C THR A 96 -9.17 0.41 10.15
N ASN A 97 -10.17 1.25 9.91
CA ASN A 97 -11.28 1.45 10.83
C ASN A 97 -12.28 0.29 10.71
N GLU A 98 -12.26 -0.62 11.69
CA GLU A 98 -13.12 -1.82 11.67
C GLU A 98 -14.61 -1.52 11.66
N GLU A 99 -15.08 -0.42 12.25
CA GLU A 99 -16.50 -0.04 12.20
C GLU A 99 -16.93 0.31 10.78
N VAL A 100 -16.09 1.07 10.06
CA VAL A 100 -16.33 1.44 8.65
C VAL A 100 -16.25 0.20 7.75
N LEU A 101 -15.23 -0.63 7.95
CA LEU A 101 -15.05 -1.87 7.18
C LEU A 101 -16.20 -2.85 7.43
N GLU A 102 -16.68 -2.97 8.66
CA GLU A 102 -17.78 -3.87 9.01
C GLU A 102 -19.12 -3.43 8.42
N ARG A 103 -19.42 -2.12 8.40
CA ARG A 103 -20.59 -1.59 7.66
C ARG A 103 -20.56 -2.01 6.19
N ALA A 104 -19.39 -1.94 5.56
CA ALA A 104 -19.23 -2.33 4.17
C ALA A 104 -19.36 -3.86 3.97
N ARG A 105 -18.69 -4.66 4.81
CA ARG A 105 -18.76 -6.13 4.80
C ARG A 105 -20.20 -6.62 4.99
N ALA A 106 -20.97 -5.97 5.86
CA ALA A 106 -22.36 -6.31 6.11
C ALA A 106 -23.24 -6.12 4.85
N GLU A 107 -23.06 -5.02 4.13
CA GLU A 107 -23.80 -4.77 2.89
C GLU A 107 -23.41 -5.72 1.76
N ILE A 108 -22.12 -6.02 1.64
CA ILE A 108 -21.61 -7.03 0.70
C ILE A 108 -22.24 -8.40 1.02
N ARG A 109 -22.21 -8.84 2.29
CA ARG A 109 -22.84 -10.10 2.72
C ARG A 109 -24.34 -10.14 2.41
N ARG A 110 -25.05 -9.04 2.66
CA ARG A 110 -26.49 -8.92 2.35
C ARG A 110 -26.75 -9.08 0.85
N SER A 111 -25.98 -8.39 0.01
CA SER A 111 -26.14 -8.43 -1.45
C SER A 111 -25.74 -9.77 -2.07
N CYS A 112 -24.76 -10.46 -1.47
CA CYS A 112 -24.29 -11.78 -1.92
C CYS A 112 -25.06 -12.97 -1.31
N GLY A 113 -26.10 -12.73 -0.49
CA GLY A 113 -26.86 -13.80 0.14
C GLY A 113 -26.05 -14.64 1.14
N GLY A 114 -25.02 -14.05 1.75
CA GLY A 114 -24.14 -14.69 2.74
C GLY A 114 -22.92 -15.41 2.17
N GLU A 115 -22.91 -15.82 0.90
CA GLU A 115 -21.78 -16.48 0.26
C GLU A 115 -20.92 -15.46 -0.52
N LEU A 116 -19.71 -15.20 -0.03
CA LEU A 116 -18.84 -14.17 -0.60
C LEU A 116 -18.11 -14.70 -1.84
N PRO A 117 -18.22 -14.01 -3.00
CA PRO A 117 -17.51 -14.44 -4.20
C PRO A 117 -16.00 -14.20 -4.06
N PRO A 118 -15.16 -15.08 -4.61
CA PRO A 118 -13.73 -14.84 -4.65
C PRO A 118 -13.39 -13.72 -5.64
N VAL A 119 -12.45 -12.86 -5.28
CA VAL A 119 -11.87 -11.83 -6.14
C VAL A 119 -10.54 -12.35 -6.66
N TYR A 120 -10.39 -12.38 -7.98
CA TYR A 120 -9.14 -12.77 -8.64
C TYR A 120 -8.62 -11.63 -9.52
N ASP A 121 -7.38 -11.21 -9.24
CA ASP A 121 -6.64 -10.25 -10.06
C ASP A 121 -5.44 -10.93 -10.74
N PRO A 122 -5.54 -11.31 -12.03
CA PRO A 122 -4.50 -12.05 -12.71
C PRO A 122 -3.23 -11.21 -13.01
N PHE A 123 -3.31 -9.88 -12.88
CA PHE A 123 -2.23 -8.93 -13.15
C PHE A 123 -2.09 -7.94 -11.99
N SER A 124 -1.92 -8.49 -10.80
CA SER A 124 -2.06 -7.78 -9.53
C SER A 124 -1.00 -6.70 -9.30
N GLY A 125 0.17 -6.80 -9.93
CA GLY A 125 1.25 -5.82 -9.83
C GLY A 125 1.59 -5.46 -8.39
N GLY A 126 1.26 -4.22 -7.99
CA GLY A 126 1.48 -3.71 -6.64
C GLY A 126 0.50 -4.21 -5.57
N GLY A 127 -0.43 -5.10 -5.91
CA GLY A 127 -1.33 -5.78 -4.97
C GLY A 127 -2.56 -4.99 -4.50
N SER A 128 -2.90 -3.86 -5.13
CA SER A 128 -3.98 -2.98 -4.64
C SER A 128 -5.35 -3.65 -4.55
N ILE A 129 -5.80 -4.33 -5.61
CA ILE A 129 -7.12 -4.99 -5.64
C ILE A 129 -7.21 -6.13 -4.62
N PRO A 130 -6.29 -7.11 -4.59
CA PRO A 130 -6.39 -8.19 -3.62
C PRO A 130 -6.22 -7.73 -2.16
N LEU A 131 -5.43 -6.67 -1.91
CA LEU A 131 -5.35 -6.05 -0.57
C LEU A 131 -6.70 -5.48 -0.12
N GLU A 132 -7.34 -4.68 -0.97
CA GLU A 132 -8.61 -4.06 -0.62
C GLU A 132 -9.76 -5.08 -0.55
N ALA A 133 -9.71 -6.13 -1.37
CA ALA A 133 -10.65 -7.25 -1.28
C ALA A 133 -10.52 -7.96 0.08
N GLN A 134 -9.29 -8.22 0.54
CA GLN A 134 -9.05 -8.79 1.87
C GLN A 134 -9.56 -7.88 3.00
N ARG A 135 -9.36 -6.55 2.89
CA ARG A 135 -9.90 -5.57 3.86
C ARG A 135 -11.44 -5.60 3.91
N LEU A 136 -12.09 -5.79 2.77
CA LEU A 136 -13.54 -5.96 2.64
C LEU A 136 -14.02 -7.38 2.99
N GLY A 137 -13.14 -8.25 3.52
CA GLY A 137 -13.50 -9.59 3.99
C GLY A 137 -13.73 -10.62 2.88
N LEU A 138 -13.33 -10.31 1.64
CA LEU A 138 -13.50 -11.20 0.49
C LEU A 138 -12.34 -12.20 0.38
N PRO A 139 -12.58 -13.43 -0.08
CA PRO A 139 -11.50 -14.31 -0.53
C PRO A 139 -10.77 -13.63 -1.70
N ALA A 140 -9.48 -13.33 -1.53
CA ALA A 140 -8.72 -12.56 -2.50
C ALA A 140 -7.52 -13.34 -3.03
N TYR A 141 -7.38 -13.37 -4.34
CA TYR A 141 -6.31 -14.05 -5.05
C TYR A 141 -5.67 -13.09 -6.05
N GLY A 142 -4.35 -13.06 -6.09
CA GLY A 142 -3.59 -12.25 -7.04
C GLY A 142 -2.51 -13.10 -7.70
N SER A 143 -2.31 -12.90 -8.99
CA SER A 143 -1.13 -13.40 -9.71
C SER A 143 -0.40 -12.28 -10.42
N ASP A 144 0.86 -12.51 -10.73
CA ASP A 144 1.64 -11.67 -11.63
C ASP A 144 2.79 -12.52 -12.21
N LEU A 145 3.24 -12.17 -13.42
CA LEU A 145 4.42 -12.81 -14.01
C LEU A 145 5.72 -12.25 -13.40
N ASN A 146 5.70 -10.99 -12.99
CA ASN A 146 6.88 -10.33 -12.45
C ASN A 146 7.16 -10.83 -11.02
N PRO A 147 8.34 -11.42 -10.74
CA PRO A 147 8.66 -11.93 -9.41
C PRO A 147 8.65 -10.84 -8.33
N VAL A 148 8.97 -9.59 -8.68
CA VAL A 148 8.91 -8.46 -7.74
C VAL A 148 7.46 -8.17 -7.34
N ALA A 149 6.52 -8.16 -8.28
CA ALA A 149 5.09 -8.01 -8.00
C ALA A 149 4.59 -9.13 -7.09
N VAL A 150 4.96 -10.38 -7.39
CA VAL A 150 4.62 -11.54 -6.57
C VAL A 150 5.14 -11.38 -5.14
N MET A 151 6.39 -10.93 -4.98
CA MET A 151 6.98 -10.70 -3.65
C MET A 151 6.25 -9.59 -2.88
N ILE A 152 5.87 -8.49 -3.54
CA ILE A 152 5.08 -7.41 -2.92
C ILE A 152 3.72 -7.95 -2.45
N GLY A 153 3.01 -8.67 -3.34
CA GLY A 153 1.72 -9.28 -3.02
C GLY A 153 1.82 -10.25 -1.84
N LYS A 154 2.86 -11.10 -1.81
CA LYS A 154 3.13 -12.01 -0.69
C LYS A 154 3.37 -11.27 0.62
N ALA A 155 4.24 -10.26 0.60
CA ALA A 155 4.59 -9.48 1.78
C ALA A 155 3.39 -8.72 2.37
N MET A 156 2.50 -8.23 1.50
CA MET A 156 1.34 -7.42 1.93
C MET A 156 0.11 -8.24 2.29
N ILE A 157 -0.17 -9.33 1.57
CA ILE A 157 -1.49 -9.97 1.55
C ILE A 157 -1.43 -11.42 2.05
N GLU A 158 -0.39 -12.17 1.69
CA GLU A 158 -0.29 -13.59 2.02
C GLU A 158 0.36 -13.83 3.38
N ILE A 159 1.45 -13.13 3.68
CA ILE A 159 2.27 -13.37 4.88
C ILE A 159 1.59 -12.82 6.14
N PRO A 160 1.19 -11.54 6.24
CA PRO A 160 0.71 -10.98 7.51
C PRO A 160 -0.49 -11.73 8.13
N PRO A 161 -1.53 -12.14 7.37
CA PRO A 161 -2.65 -12.88 7.94
C PRO A 161 -2.27 -14.25 8.53
N LYS A 162 -1.23 -14.92 8.02
CA LYS A 162 -0.75 -16.21 8.59
C LYS A 162 -0.19 -16.04 10.01
N PHE A 163 0.27 -14.84 10.34
CA PHE A 163 0.82 -14.48 11.64
C PHE A 163 -0.15 -13.63 12.47
N LYS A 164 -1.43 -13.58 12.10
CA LYS A 164 -2.45 -12.84 12.85
C LYS A 164 -2.52 -13.34 14.30
N ASP A 165 -2.45 -12.39 15.24
CA ASP A 165 -2.52 -12.58 16.69
C ASP A 165 -1.44 -13.55 17.24
N ARG A 166 -0.36 -13.76 16.48
CA ARG A 166 0.81 -14.54 16.93
C ARG A 166 1.78 -13.67 17.70
N GLN A 167 2.45 -14.27 18.68
CA GLN A 167 3.57 -13.64 19.39
C GLN A 167 4.82 -13.62 18.51
N PRO A 168 5.72 -12.63 18.68
CA PRO A 168 7.01 -12.63 18.03
C PRO A 168 7.86 -13.83 18.49
N ILE A 169 8.75 -14.28 17.60
CA ILE A 169 9.63 -15.43 17.84
C ILE A 169 11.09 -15.03 18.08
N HIS A 170 11.46 -13.77 17.92
CA HIS A 170 12.82 -13.30 18.16
C HIS A 170 13.27 -13.57 19.61
N PRO A 171 14.59 -13.77 19.83
CA PRO A 171 15.12 -14.07 21.15
C PRO A 171 15.22 -12.83 22.08
N GLY A 172 15.02 -11.62 21.55
CA GLY A 172 15.06 -10.38 22.31
C GLY A 172 13.91 -10.20 23.31
N ALA A 173 14.01 -9.15 24.13
CA ALA A 173 12.92 -8.74 25.02
C ALA A 173 11.69 -8.34 24.19
N LYS A 174 10.51 -8.80 24.62
CA LYS A 174 9.24 -8.50 23.96
C LYS A 174 8.77 -7.10 24.33
N ASP A 175 8.37 -6.30 23.35
CA ASP A 175 7.89 -4.94 23.58
C ASP A 175 6.49 -4.92 24.22
N ARG A 176 5.72 -6.01 24.09
CA ARG A 176 4.31 -6.07 24.50
C ARG A 176 3.95 -7.38 25.19
N GLN A 177 2.94 -7.30 26.06
CA GLN A 177 2.35 -8.49 26.71
C GLN A 177 1.30 -9.18 25.83
N PHE A 178 0.55 -8.39 25.05
CA PHE A 178 -0.51 -8.85 24.16
C PHE A 178 -0.27 -8.33 22.75
N TYR A 179 -0.49 -9.19 21.76
CA TYR A 179 -0.28 -8.90 20.35
C TYR A 179 -1.60 -9.05 19.61
N ARG A 180 -1.91 -8.07 18.75
CA ARG A 180 -3.09 -8.08 17.89
C ARG A 180 -2.68 -7.96 16.43
N ASN A 181 -3.48 -8.51 15.52
CA ASN A 181 -3.23 -8.46 14.09
C ASN A 181 -1.80 -8.94 13.76
N ALA A 182 -1.06 -8.21 12.94
CA ALA A 182 0.31 -8.56 12.55
C ALA A 182 1.38 -7.93 13.45
N GLU A 183 1.05 -7.49 14.67
CA GLU A 183 1.98 -6.80 15.57
C GLU A 183 3.21 -7.66 15.96
N GLY A 184 3.02 -8.95 16.21
CA GLY A 184 4.14 -9.83 16.54
C GLY A 184 5.10 -10.00 15.37
N LEU A 185 4.56 -10.17 14.16
CA LEU A 185 5.36 -10.19 12.94
C LEU A 185 6.10 -8.85 12.73
N ALA A 186 5.44 -7.71 12.99
CA ALA A 186 6.07 -6.41 12.85
C ALA A 186 7.26 -6.22 13.82
N GLU A 187 7.15 -6.75 15.05
CA GLU A 187 8.23 -6.76 16.02
C GLU A 187 9.40 -7.65 15.56
N ASP A 188 9.13 -8.86 15.06
CA ASP A 188 10.15 -9.73 14.46
C ASP A 188 10.85 -9.05 13.28
N VAL A 189 10.11 -8.42 12.38
CA VAL A 189 10.68 -7.70 11.22
C VAL A 189 11.60 -6.58 11.68
N LYS A 190 11.23 -5.84 12.74
CA LYS A 190 12.07 -4.80 13.32
C LYS A 190 13.34 -5.39 13.93
N TYR A 191 13.21 -6.39 14.79
CA TYR A 191 14.33 -7.04 15.46
C TYR A 191 15.35 -7.61 14.48
N TYR A 192 14.90 -8.44 13.53
CA TYR A 192 15.78 -9.02 12.53
C TYR A 192 16.31 -7.97 11.55
N GLY A 193 15.55 -6.92 11.27
CA GLY A 193 16.02 -5.77 10.49
C GLY A 193 17.19 -5.04 11.15
N GLU A 194 17.11 -4.78 12.45
CA GLU A 194 18.20 -4.19 13.23
C GLU A 194 19.42 -5.11 13.28
N TRP A 195 19.22 -6.40 13.56
CA TRP A 195 20.31 -7.39 13.54
C TRP A 195 21.00 -7.47 12.17
N MET A 196 20.23 -7.52 11.07
CA MET A 196 20.80 -7.54 9.72
C MET A 196 21.60 -6.26 9.43
N ARG A 197 21.11 -5.10 9.87
CA ARG A 197 21.82 -3.81 9.73
C ARG A 197 23.16 -3.84 10.45
N GLU A 198 23.19 -4.32 11.70
CA GLU A 198 24.42 -4.44 12.49
C GLU A 198 25.43 -5.38 11.82
N ARG A 199 24.99 -6.56 11.38
CA ARG A 199 25.86 -7.51 10.66
C ARG A 199 26.37 -6.95 9.33
N ALA A 200 25.56 -6.15 8.64
CA ALA A 200 26.00 -5.47 7.42
C ALA A 200 27.06 -4.41 7.72
N LEU A 201 26.88 -3.61 8.78
CA LEU A 201 27.88 -2.64 9.22
C LEU A 201 29.20 -3.32 9.60
N GLU A 202 29.17 -4.38 10.42
CA GLU A 202 30.37 -5.13 10.80
C GLU A 202 31.16 -5.63 9.57
N ARG A 203 30.45 -6.13 8.55
CA ARG A 203 31.08 -6.75 7.39
C ARG A 203 31.47 -5.76 6.30
N LEU A 204 30.74 -4.66 6.14
CA LEU A 204 30.83 -3.79 4.97
C LEU A 204 31.25 -2.36 5.31
N ALA A 205 31.29 -1.93 6.57
CA ALA A 205 31.61 -0.54 6.93
C ALA A 205 32.97 -0.08 6.37
N HIS A 206 33.95 -0.98 6.25
CA HIS A 206 35.25 -0.67 5.66
C HIS A 206 35.19 -0.26 4.17
N LEU A 207 34.12 -0.63 3.46
CA LEU A 207 33.87 -0.21 2.06
C LEU A 207 33.21 1.18 1.97
N TYR A 208 32.65 1.67 3.09
CA TYR A 208 31.93 2.94 3.18
C TYR A 208 32.57 3.81 4.27
N PRO A 209 33.78 4.36 4.04
CA PRO A 209 34.51 5.12 5.05
C PRO A 209 33.76 6.38 5.47
N GLU A 210 34.06 6.85 6.69
CA GLU A 210 33.65 8.19 7.13
C GLU A 210 34.59 9.25 6.55
N VAL A 211 34.03 10.37 6.09
CA VAL A 211 34.76 11.56 5.65
C VAL A 211 34.29 12.78 6.43
N ASP A 212 35.20 13.72 6.66
CA ASP A 212 34.86 15.02 7.23
C ASP A 212 34.17 15.87 6.15
N LEU A 213 32.97 16.36 6.47
CA LEU A 213 32.23 17.26 5.61
C LEU A 213 32.72 18.71 5.80
N PRO A 214 32.87 19.48 4.72
CA PRO A 214 33.04 20.92 4.80
C PRO A 214 31.88 21.59 5.55
N THR A 215 32.16 22.70 6.23
CA THR A 215 31.15 23.46 7.00
C THR A 215 29.96 23.91 6.15
N GLU A 216 30.19 24.19 4.86
CA GLU A 216 29.16 24.53 3.87
C GLU A 216 28.12 23.43 3.62
N TYR A 217 28.46 22.16 3.91
CA TYR A 217 27.59 21.00 3.75
C TYR A 217 27.11 20.42 5.09
N GLY A 218 27.16 21.21 6.17
CA GLY A 218 26.66 20.84 7.50
C GLY A 218 27.75 20.45 8.50
N GLY A 219 29.00 20.27 8.06
CA GLY A 219 30.13 19.89 8.93
C GLY A 219 29.99 18.50 9.57
N GLY A 220 31.02 18.09 10.33
CA GLY A 220 31.04 16.80 11.01
C GLY A 220 31.41 15.63 10.08
N LYS A 221 31.11 14.40 10.50
CA LYS A 221 31.44 13.19 9.75
C LYS A 221 30.24 12.67 8.95
N ALA A 222 30.49 12.16 7.75
CA ALA A 222 29.50 11.46 6.95
C ALA A 222 30.03 10.16 6.35
N THR A 223 29.18 9.15 6.25
CA THR A 223 29.47 7.90 5.54
C THR A 223 29.42 8.13 4.03
N VAL A 224 30.51 7.79 3.33
CA VAL A 224 30.53 7.84 1.86
C VAL A 224 29.60 6.76 1.33
N ALA A 225 28.54 7.11 0.59
CA ALA A 225 27.59 6.14 0.03
C ALA A 225 27.99 5.67 -1.38
N ALA A 226 28.65 6.54 -2.15
CA ALA A 226 29.18 6.22 -3.47
C ALA A 226 30.36 7.13 -3.82
N TRP A 227 31.27 6.60 -4.63
CA TRP A 227 32.33 7.38 -5.28
C TRP A 227 31.91 7.68 -6.71
N MET A 228 31.66 8.95 -7.02
CA MET A 228 31.40 9.37 -8.39
C MET A 228 32.69 9.80 -9.04
N ARG A 229 33.07 9.11 -10.11
CA ARG A 229 34.14 9.56 -11.00
C ARG A 229 33.54 10.48 -12.04
N ILE A 230 33.84 11.77 -11.97
CA ILE A 230 33.49 12.72 -13.02
C ILE A 230 34.73 12.85 -13.92
N PRO A 231 34.70 12.34 -15.17
CA PRO A 231 35.77 12.60 -16.11
C PRO A 231 35.70 14.08 -16.50
N MET A 232 36.58 14.90 -15.93
CA MET A 232 36.79 16.26 -16.43
C MET A 232 37.42 16.16 -17.82
N LYS A 233 36.69 16.57 -18.85
CA LYS A 233 37.29 16.86 -20.15
C LYS A 233 38.26 18.03 -19.90
N PRO A 234 39.55 17.92 -20.28
CA PRO A 234 40.43 19.07 -20.24
C PRO A 234 39.78 20.17 -21.09
N ALA A 235 39.59 21.36 -20.49
CA ALA A 235 39.18 22.53 -21.24
C ALA A 235 40.24 22.76 -22.33
N ILE A 236 39.84 22.68 -23.59
CA ILE A 236 40.74 22.86 -24.72
C ILE A 236 41.10 24.34 -24.94
N ASP A 237 40.59 25.26 -24.12
CA ASP A 237 40.73 26.72 -24.28
C ASP A 237 40.95 27.48 -22.95
N SER A 238 41.83 27.02 -22.07
CA SER A 238 42.35 27.92 -21.05
C SER A 238 43.84 27.68 -20.76
N GLU A 239 44.68 28.63 -21.19
CA GLU A 239 46.12 28.69 -20.89
C GLU A 239 46.44 28.89 -19.40
N THR A 240 45.46 28.77 -18.49
CA THR A 240 45.63 29.17 -17.09
C THR A 240 45.41 28.10 -16.03
N LYS A 241 45.18 26.81 -16.37
CA LYS A 241 45.34 25.70 -15.39
C LYS A 241 45.33 24.31 -16.07
N PRO A 242 46.40 23.51 -15.98
CA PRO A 242 46.33 22.10 -16.36
C PRO A 242 45.40 21.37 -15.39
N ALA A 243 44.33 20.76 -15.91
CA ALA A 243 43.46 19.86 -15.16
C ALA A 243 44.27 18.62 -14.77
N THR A 244 44.85 18.66 -13.57
CA THR A 244 45.59 17.54 -13.00
C THR A 244 44.65 16.81 -12.03
N HIS A 245 44.31 15.59 -12.44
CA HIS A 245 43.53 14.57 -11.72
C HIS A 245 42.00 14.63 -11.85
N SER A 246 41.44 13.47 -12.18
CA SER A 246 40.03 13.18 -12.00
C SER A 246 39.76 13.06 -10.51
N ASP A 247 39.04 14.02 -9.93
CA ASP A 247 38.64 13.97 -8.54
C ASP A 247 37.49 12.98 -8.34
N PHE A 248 37.64 12.09 -7.37
CA PHE A 248 36.54 11.29 -6.85
C PHE A 248 35.82 12.15 -5.82
N ILE A 249 34.60 12.58 -6.14
CA ILE A 249 33.78 13.36 -5.21
C ILE A 249 32.91 12.36 -4.43
N PRO A 250 33.03 12.29 -3.10
CA PRO A 250 32.16 11.44 -2.30
C PRO A 250 30.74 11.99 -2.35
N ALA A 251 29.79 11.14 -2.76
CA ALA A 251 28.37 11.45 -2.61
C ALA A 251 27.92 10.98 -1.23
N SER A 252 27.47 11.91 -0.39
CA SER A 252 26.82 11.62 0.88
C SER A 252 25.29 11.70 0.72
N ILE A 253 24.57 10.80 1.39
CA ILE A 253 23.12 10.88 1.56
C ILE A 253 22.92 11.40 2.99
N PRO A 254 22.19 12.52 3.21
CA PRO A 254 21.79 12.88 4.56
C PRO A 254 20.83 11.79 5.06
N ILE A 255 21.22 11.11 6.14
CA ILE A 255 20.39 10.15 6.86
C ILE A 255 19.44 10.94 7.78
#